data_AF-A0A938EX84-F1
#
_entry.id   AF-A0A938EX84-F1
#
_cell.length_a   1.000
_cell.length_b   1.000
_cell.length_c   1.000
_cell.angle_alpha   90.00
_cell.angle_beta   90.00
_cell.angle_gamma   90.00
#
_symmetry.space_group_name_H-M   'P 1'
#
loop_
_entity.id
_entity.type
_entity.pdbx_description
1 polymer ?
#
loop_
_entity_poly.entity_id
_entity_poly.type
_entity_poly.pdbx_seq_one_letter_code
_entity_poly.pdbx_strand_id
1 'polypeptide(L)'
;MAFVESNNNRLLDSAVSFIPKDSIIYRMIGDIRNWHQQDGDWRKTRERIVANYGYDKYGGNCHIIPNHALIILGLLYGEDDFQKALMITNTSGWDTDCNGGNIGCLMGIKVGLEGINAGPDWRGPVADRLYLPTADGGRTITEAVSESHEIIKSAYALSGRTYTPPKNGARYHFEMPDSMQGFVVENSPESNGTATLENVKGHSKYDSHSLAIHYKALAKGRSARIATATFMPPEAMNMGGYSLYASPTIYSGQIARLRLSADEGNLTSVQCCPYIRIYGDGDKLYIKRGETKEIIPNSEWEFEWKIESTDSAPIAEIGIEVNSDKHADGTIYLDYLTWEGTPEIKFKRPGSGGNVWQQAWVNAVHGGTYFWGGEMPFCRVIQNEGTGMLIQGTREWQNYGFSAT
;
A
#
# COMPACT_ATOMS: atom_id res chain seq x y z
N MET A 1 22.41 -8.94 -7.13
CA MET A 1 23.76 -8.54 -6.67
C MET A 1 23.70 -7.92 -5.28
N ALA A 2 22.93 -6.85 -5.06
CA ALA A 2 22.83 -6.20 -3.74
C ALA A 2 22.30 -7.09 -2.59
N PHE A 3 21.57 -8.18 -2.89
CA PHE A 3 21.15 -9.17 -1.89
C PHE A 3 22.30 -9.91 -1.19
N VAL A 4 23.51 -9.92 -1.75
CA VAL A 4 24.66 -10.69 -1.23
C VAL A 4 25.98 -9.92 -1.20
N GLU A 5 26.00 -8.69 -1.72
CA GLU A 5 27.19 -7.84 -1.76
C GLU A 5 26.75 -6.42 -1.35
N SER A 6 27.44 -5.86 -0.36
CA SER A 6 27.12 -4.56 0.22
C SER A 6 28.14 -3.49 -0.14
N ASN A 7 29.30 -3.82 -0.70
CA ASN A 7 30.30 -2.84 -1.07
C ASN A 7 29.94 -2.15 -2.41
N ASN A 8 29.77 -0.83 -2.38
CA ASN A 8 29.37 -0.03 -3.56
C ASN A 8 30.30 -0.22 -4.77
N ASN A 9 31.61 -0.25 -4.57
CA ASN A 9 32.54 -0.42 -5.69
C ASN A 9 32.44 -1.82 -6.31
N ARG A 10 32.33 -2.88 -5.49
CA ARG A 10 32.15 -4.25 -6.00
C ARG A 10 30.82 -4.45 -6.70
N LEU A 11 29.75 -3.82 -6.19
CA LEU A 11 28.45 -3.79 -6.86
C LEU A 11 28.56 -3.15 -8.24
N LEU A 12 29.22 -2.00 -8.35
CA LEU A 12 29.44 -1.31 -9.61
C LEU A 12 30.35 -2.11 -10.55
N ASP A 13 31.44 -2.70 -10.06
CA ASP A 13 32.34 -3.55 -10.85
C ASP A 13 31.60 -4.76 -11.46
N SER A 14 30.69 -5.37 -10.68
CA SER A 14 29.86 -6.46 -11.16
C SER A 14 28.80 -5.96 -12.15
N ALA A 15 28.13 -4.84 -11.87
CA ALA A 15 27.08 -4.29 -12.72
C ALA A 15 27.59 -3.87 -14.10
N VAL A 16 28.76 -3.24 -14.18
CA VAL A 16 29.32 -2.81 -15.47
C VAL A 16 29.78 -3.97 -16.35
N SER A 17 29.92 -5.18 -15.80
CA SER A 17 30.25 -6.38 -16.60
C SER A 17 29.11 -6.83 -17.53
N PHE A 18 27.88 -6.37 -17.29
CA PHE A 18 26.69 -6.70 -18.09
C PHE A 18 26.43 -5.71 -19.24
N ILE A 19 27.28 -4.69 -19.41
CA ILE A 19 27.10 -3.66 -20.44
C ILE A 19 28.36 -3.52 -21.31
N PRO A 20 28.23 -3.02 -22.56
CA PRO A 20 29.39 -2.77 -23.42
C PRO A 20 30.35 -1.72 -22.81
N LYS A 21 31.66 -1.99 -22.88
CA LYS A 21 32.72 -1.11 -22.32
C LYS A 21 32.82 0.25 -23.02
N ASP A 22 32.33 0.34 -24.26
CA ASP A 22 32.27 1.55 -25.06
C ASP A 22 30.95 2.32 -24.89
N SER A 23 30.01 1.81 -24.08
CA SER A 23 28.74 2.47 -23.82
C SER A 23 28.89 3.75 -22.98
N ILE A 24 27.94 4.68 -23.17
CA ILE A 24 27.88 5.94 -22.41
C ILE A 24 27.72 5.65 -20.91
N ILE A 25 26.89 4.67 -20.54
CA ILE A 25 26.66 4.31 -19.13
C ILE A 25 27.95 3.81 -18.48
N TYR A 26 28.72 2.95 -19.17
CA TYR A 26 30.00 2.46 -18.65
C TYR A 26 30.97 3.61 -18.38
N ARG A 27 31.12 4.53 -19.34
CA ARG A 27 31.97 5.73 -19.19
C ARG A 27 31.49 6.61 -18.04
N MET A 28 30.20 6.93 -18.00
CA MET A 28 29.58 7.80 -17.00
C MET A 28 29.78 7.27 -15.58
N ILE A 29 29.58 5.97 -15.35
CA ILE A 29 29.85 5.35 -14.03
C ILE A 29 31.33 5.49 -13.67
N GLY A 30 32.24 5.24 -14.62
CA GLY A 30 33.68 5.41 -14.42
C GLY A 30 34.07 6.84 -14.05
N ASP A 31 33.53 7.82 -14.78
CA ASP A 31 33.78 9.24 -14.53
C ASP A 31 33.31 9.66 -13.14
N ILE A 32 32.09 9.28 -12.75
CA ILE A 32 31.53 9.64 -11.44
C ILE A 32 32.33 8.97 -10.31
N ARG A 33 32.77 7.71 -10.46
CA ARG A 33 33.65 7.05 -9.49
C ARG A 33 34.98 7.78 -9.32
N ASN A 34 35.57 8.25 -10.43
CA ASN A 34 36.80 9.02 -10.41
C ASN A 34 36.59 10.40 -9.75
N TRP A 35 35.53 11.12 -10.11
CA TRP A 35 35.19 12.40 -9.50
C TRP A 35 34.89 12.27 -8.01
N HIS A 36 34.20 11.20 -7.59
CA HIS A 36 33.95 10.90 -6.19
C HIS A 36 35.26 10.82 -5.37
N GLN A 37 36.30 10.18 -5.90
CA GLN A 37 37.62 10.10 -5.25
C GLN A 37 38.35 11.45 -5.19
N GLN A 38 38.10 12.34 -6.14
CA GLN A 38 38.79 13.63 -6.25
C GLN A 38 38.09 14.75 -5.46
N ASP A 39 36.77 14.81 -5.52
CA ASP A 39 36.01 16.01 -5.19
C ASP A 39 35.68 16.11 -3.69
N GLY A 40 35.47 14.97 -3.02
CA GLY A 40 35.11 14.90 -1.59
C GLY A 40 33.77 15.54 -1.21
N ASP A 41 33.09 16.20 -2.15
CA ASP A 41 31.81 16.88 -1.99
C ASP A 41 30.90 16.54 -3.16
N TRP A 42 29.73 15.96 -2.86
CA TRP A 42 28.77 15.52 -3.88
C TRP A 42 28.27 16.68 -4.75
N ARG A 43 28.28 17.92 -4.24
CA ARG A 43 27.85 19.09 -5.01
C ARG A 43 28.81 19.39 -6.17
N LYS A 44 30.11 19.22 -5.96
CA LYS A 44 31.11 19.38 -7.01
C LYS A 44 30.96 18.29 -8.08
N THR A 45 30.78 17.03 -7.67
CA THR A 45 30.52 15.95 -8.62
C THR A 45 29.21 16.16 -9.37
N ARG A 46 28.17 16.70 -8.71
CA ARG A 46 26.90 17.07 -9.35
C ARG A 46 27.08 18.16 -10.41
N GLU A 47 27.87 19.19 -10.15
CA GLU A 47 28.23 20.22 -11.16
C GLU A 47 28.93 19.58 -12.37
N ARG A 48 29.83 18.62 -12.15
CA ARG A 48 30.46 17.86 -13.26
C ARG A 48 29.43 17.01 -14.01
N ILE A 49 28.47 16.39 -13.33
CA ILE A 49 27.37 15.65 -13.96
C ILE A 49 26.54 16.59 -14.83
N VAL A 50 26.16 17.77 -14.35
CA VAL A 50 25.47 18.77 -15.18
C VAL A 50 26.32 19.13 -16.39
N ALA A 51 27.60 19.44 -16.18
CA ALA A 51 28.53 19.89 -17.22
C ALA A 51 28.86 18.82 -18.27
N ASN A 52 28.65 17.53 -18.03
CA ASN A 52 29.01 16.43 -18.95
C ASN A 52 27.84 15.51 -19.35
N TYR A 53 26.80 15.43 -18.52
CA TYR A 53 25.71 14.45 -18.61
C TYR A 53 24.29 15.04 -18.39
N GLY A 54 24.15 16.36 -18.23
CA GLY A 54 22.86 17.01 -17.97
C GLY A 54 21.83 16.94 -19.12
N TYR A 55 20.58 17.33 -18.83
CA TYR A 55 19.48 17.37 -19.80
C TYR A 55 19.74 18.32 -20.99
N ASP A 56 20.63 19.30 -20.85
CA ASP A 56 21.11 20.15 -21.94
C ASP A 56 21.83 19.36 -23.04
N LYS A 57 22.39 18.19 -22.69
CA LYS A 57 23.10 17.28 -23.60
C LYS A 57 22.25 16.10 -24.01
N TYR A 58 21.42 15.63 -23.09
CA TYR A 58 20.55 14.47 -23.25
C TYR A 58 19.10 14.94 -23.09
N GLY A 59 18.50 15.38 -24.19
CA GLY A 59 17.20 16.06 -24.20
C GLY A 59 16.04 15.24 -23.61
N GLY A 60 14.95 15.96 -23.29
CA GLY A 60 13.80 15.43 -22.58
C GLY A 60 13.92 15.62 -21.06
N ASN A 61 12.81 15.41 -20.35
CA ASN A 61 12.72 15.65 -18.90
C ASN A 61 12.92 14.38 -18.05
N CYS A 62 13.12 13.21 -18.68
CA CYS A 62 13.24 11.90 -18.03
C CYS A 62 14.33 11.04 -18.70
N HIS A 63 15.37 11.65 -19.27
CA HIS A 63 16.38 10.90 -20.01
C HIS A 63 17.23 10.02 -19.07
N ILE A 64 17.48 8.77 -19.46
CA ILE A 64 18.13 7.75 -18.61
C ILE A 64 19.54 8.14 -18.15
N ILE A 65 20.35 8.76 -19.01
CA ILE A 65 21.75 9.11 -18.69
C ILE A 65 21.88 10.07 -17.48
N PRO A 66 21.34 11.31 -17.52
CA PRO A 66 21.39 12.22 -16.37
C PRO A 66 20.75 11.64 -15.10
N ASN A 67 19.62 10.96 -15.24
CA ASN A 67 18.94 10.33 -14.10
C ASN A 67 19.78 9.21 -13.46
N HIS A 68 20.34 8.34 -14.27
CA HIS A 68 21.23 7.29 -13.79
C HIS A 68 22.50 7.87 -13.17
N ALA A 69 23.05 8.97 -13.71
CA ALA A 69 24.18 9.67 -13.10
C ALA A 69 23.88 10.11 -11.66
N LEU A 70 22.68 10.65 -11.40
CA LEU A 70 22.27 11.06 -10.05
C LEU A 70 22.09 9.88 -9.10
N ILE A 71 21.59 8.74 -9.59
CA ILE A 71 21.48 7.51 -8.79
C ILE A 71 22.89 7.03 -8.38
N ILE A 72 23.86 7.04 -9.29
CA ILE A 72 25.26 6.66 -9.00
C ILE A 72 25.91 7.65 -8.03
N LEU A 73 25.64 8.96 -8.18
CA LEU A 73 26.08 9.99 -7.25
C LEU A 73 25.55 9.73 -5.83
N GLY A 74 24.24 9.49 -5.71
CA GLY A 74 23.57 9.17 -4.45
C GLY A 74 24.11 7.91 -3.79
N LEU A 75 24.34 6.85 -4.57
CA LEU A 75 24.93 5.60 -4.08
C LEU A 75 26.35 5.82 -3.52
N LEU A 76 27.22 6.50 -4.26
CA LEU A 76 28.62 6.67 -3.87
C LEU A 76 28.79 7.56 -2.63
N TYR A 77 28.12 8.71 -2.61
CA TYR A 77 28.24 9.66 -1.49
C TYR A 77 27.30 9.35 -0.32
N GLY A 78 26.22 8.60 -0.56
CA GLY A 78 25.33 8.07 0.47
C GLY A 78 25.93 6.90 1.23
N GLU A 79 26.87 6.16 0.62
CA GLU A 79 27.55 5.01 1.22
C GLU A 79 26.56 3.95 1.71
N ASP A 80 26.47 3.75 3.03
CA ASP A 80 25.58 2.78 3.69
C ASP A 80 24.42 3.49 4.43
N ASP A 81 24.24 4.79 4.21
CA ASP A 81 23.22 5.61 4.86
C ASP A 81 22.03 5.85 3.90
N PHE A 82 20.89 5.21 4.21
CA PHE A 82 19.66 5.29 3.43
C PHE A 82 19.13 6.72 3.30
N GLN A 83 19.09 7.46 4.42
CA GLN A 83 18.65 8.85 4.47
C GLN A 83 19.54 9.74 3.60
N LYS A 84 20.85 9.59 3.72
CA LYS A 84 21.84 10.39 3.00
C LYS A 84 21.79 10.13 1.49
N ALA A 85 21.67 8.87 1.07
CA ALA A 85 21.56 8.51 -0.33
C ALA A 85 20.31 9.14 -1.00
N LEU A 86 19.15 9.05 -0.34
CA LEU A 86 17.90 9.68 -0.80
C LEU A 86 18.01 11.21 -0.80
N MET A 87 18.56 11.79 0.28
CA MET A 87 18.75 13.24 0.39
C MET A 87 19.62 13.78 -0.76
N ILE A 88 20.76 13.15 -1.05
CA ILE A 88 21.66 13.58 -2.14
C ILE A 88 20.96 13.46 -3.50
N THR A 89 20.31 12.32 -3.75
CA THR A 89 19.62 12.05 -5.02
C THR A 89 18.50 13.05 -5.26
N ASN A 90 17.63 13.26 -4.28
CA ASN A 90 16.46 14.14 -4.42
C ASN A 90 16.85 15.62 -4.45
N THR A 91 17.86 16.04 -3.66
CA THR A 91 18.36 17.42 -3.70
C THR A 91 19.07 17.75 -5.01
N SER A 92 19.56 16.73 -5.73
CA SER A 92 20.20 16.92 -7.04
C SER A 92 19.22 17.34 -8.14
N GLY A 93 17.90 17.14 -7.93
CA GLY A 93 16.81 17.57 -8.80
C GLY A 93 16.49 16.58 -9.93
N TRP A 94 15.91 17.11 -11.01
CA TRP A 94 15.44 16.35 -12.18
C TRP A 94 14.29 15.38 -11.82
N ASP A 95 14.32 14.16 -12.35
CA ASP A 95 13.28 13.13 -12.20
C ASP A 95 13.30 12.49 -10.79
N THR A 96 12.96 13.30 -9.78
CA THR A 96 13.21 12.96 -8.36
C THR A 96 12.41 11.76 -7.86
N ASP A 97 11.22 11.52 -8.37
CA ASP A 97 10.40 10.35 -8.04
C ASP A 97 11.04 9.07 -8.61
N CYS A 98 11.45 9.08 -9.88
CA CYS A 98 12.14 7.93 -10.48
C CYS A 98 13.51 7.68 -9.84
N ASN A 99 14.32 8.74 -9.67
CA ASN A 99 15.66 8.63 -9.09
C ASN A 99 15.59 8.19 -7.63
N GLY A 100 14.69 8.80 -6.84
CA GLY A 100 14.42 8.45 -5.45
C GLY A 100 13.92 7.02 -5.30
N GLY A 101 12.99 6.58 -6.15
CA GLY A 101 12.50 5.20 -6.15
C GLY A 101 13.60 4.17 -6.46
N ASN A 102 14.45 4.43 -7.44
CA ASN A 102 15.53 3.51 -7.82
C ASN A 102 16.63 3.42 -6.74
N ILE A 103 17.10 4.57 -6.23
CA ILE A 103 18.12 4.55 -5.17
C ILE A 103 17.54 3.97 -3.86
N GLY A 104 16.29 4.29 -3.53
CA GLY A 104 15.60 3.75 -2.36
C GLY A 104 15.44 2.23 -2.43
N CYS A 105 15.09 1.69 -3.60
CA CYS A 105 15.04 0.24 -3.82
C CYS A 105 16.41 -0.41 -3.63
N LEU A 106 17.46 0.12 -4.29
CA LEU A 106 18.82 -0.42 -4.18
C LEU A 106 19.33 -0.37 -2.73
N MET A 107 19.17 0.77 -2.06
CA MET A 107 19.61 0.96 -0.68
C MET A 107 18.79 0.09 0.27
N GLY A 108 17.47 -0.02 0.10
CA GLY A 108 16.63 -0.87 0.93
C GLY A 108 17.03 -2.35 0.88
N ILE A 109 17.42 -2.86 -0.29
CA ILE A 109 17.99 -4.21 -0.42
C ILE A 109 19.35 -4.31 0.28
N LYS A 110 20.19 -3.29 0.09
CA LYS A 110 21.60 -3.29 0.52
C LYS A 110 21.76 -3.14 2.05
N VAL A 111 20.97 -2.27 2.69
CA VAL A 111 21.09 -1.94 4.12
C VAL A 111 19.99 -2.58 4.98
N GLY A 112 18.98 -3.18 4.36
CA GLY A 112 17.88 -3.87 5.03
C GLY A 112 17.01 -2.94 5.89
N LEU A 113 16.14 -3.56 6.69
CA LEU A 113 15.23 -2.82 7.58
C LEU A 113 15.99 -1.99 8.62
N GLU A 114 17.07 -2.53 9.19
CA GLU A 114 17.91 -1.84 10.16
C GLU A 114 18.47 -0.53 9.60
N GLY A 115 18.99 -0.55 8.38
CA GLY A 115 19.53 0.66 7.74
C GLY A 115 18.47 1.68 7.31
N ILE A 116 17.25 1.23 6.98
CA ILE A 116 16.11 2.15 6.75
C ILE A 116 15.68 2.82 8.06
N ASN A 117 15.64 2.06 9.15
CA ASN A 117 15.20 2.51 10.47
C ASN A 117 16.27 3.31 11.24
N ALA A 118 17.51 3.40 10.73
CA ALA A 118 18.59 4.15 11.35
C ALA A 118 18.41 5.69 11.29
N GLY A 119 17.49 6.17 10.45
CA GLY A 119 17.21 7.59 10.22
C GLY A 119 15.82 8.02 10.68
N PRO A 120 15.21 9.03 10.04
CA PRO A 120 13.81 9.39 10.32
C PRO A 120 12.87 8.25 9.93
N ASP A 121 11.64 8.30 10.44
CA ASP A 121 10.61 7.33 10.10
C ASP A 121 10.16 7.47 8.63
N TRP A 122 10.75 6.65 7.77
CA TRP A 122 10.43 6.55 6.35
C TRP A 122 9.20 5.68 6.06
N ARG A 123 8.83 4.79 6.98
CA ARG A 123 7.88 3.70 6.72
C ARG A 123 6.52 3.98 7.31
N GLY A 124 6.45 4.50 8.53
CA GLY A 124 5.22 4.79 9.24
C GLY A 124 4.23 5.64 8.44
N PRO A 125 4.64 6.75 7.79
CA PRO A 125 3.74 7.57 6.98
C PRO A 125 3.14 6.85 5.76
N VAL A 126 3.88 5.89 5.19
CA VAL A 126 3.45 5.11 4.02
C VAL A 126 2.59 3.93 4.45
N ALA A 127 2.94 3.28 5.57
CA ALA A 127 2.28 2.09 6.10
C ALA A 127 2.15 0.98 5.05
N ASP A 128 3.20 0.78 4.24
CA ASP A 128 3.28 -0.17 3.12
C ASP A 128 2.30 0.07 1.96
N ARG A 129 1.46 1.11 2.02
CA ARG A 129 0.43 1.38 1.01
C ARG A 129 1.03 1.64 -0.37
N LEU A 130 0.42 1.06 -1.39
CA LEU A 130 0.82 1.19 -2.78
C LEU A 130 -0.41 1.39 -3.68
N TYR A 131 -0.28 2.32 -4.64
CA TYR A 131 -1.17 2.39 -5.79
C TYR A 131 -0.47 1.78 -7.00
N LEU A 132 -0.97 0.64 -7.47
CA LEU A 132 -0.40 -0.13 -8.55
C LEU A 132 -1.11 0.21 -9.87
N PRO A 133 -0.42 0.77 -10.88
CA PRO A 133 -0.97 0.86 -12.22
C PRO A 133 -1.14 -0.55 -12.81
N THR A 134 -2.37 -1.03 -12.93
CA THR A 134 -2.67 -2.39 -13.40
C THR A 134 -3.99 -2.44 -14.16
N ALA A 135 -4.13 -3.45 -15.03
CA ALA A 135 -5.41 -3.77 -15.67
C ALA A 135 -6.37 -4.52 -14.71
N ASP A 136 -5.87 -4.98 -13.57
CA ASP A 136 -6.67 -5.63 -12.52
C ASP A 136 -7.17 -4.59 -11.50
N GLY A 137 -8.36 -4.06 -11.71
CA GLY A 137 -8.92 -2.99 -10.86
C GLY A 137 -8.98 -3.34 -9.37
N GLY A 138 -9.16 -4.61 -9.03
CA GLY A 138 -9.18 -5.10 -7.66
C GLY A 138 -7.80 -5.19 -7.00
N ARG A 139 -6.73 -4.86 -7.72
CA ARG A 139 -5.33 -4.86 -7.23
C ARG A 139 -4.68 -3.47 -7.30
N THR A 140 -5.41 -2.46 -7.79
CA THR A 140 -4.89 -1.10 -7.88
C THR A 140 -4.49 -0.56 -6.49
N ILE A 141 -5.29 -0.84 -5.47
CA ILE A 141 -5.00 -0.43 -4.09
C ILE A 141 -4.50 -1.66 -3.35
N THR A 142 -3.21 -1.66 -3.04
CA THR A 142 -2.48 -2.81 -2.50
C THR A 142 -1.42 -2.34 -1.51
N GLU A 143 -0.58 -3.26 -1.05
CA GLU A 143 0.51 -2.98 -0.13
C GLU A 143 1.76 -3.82 -0.44
N ALA A 144 2.92 -3.35 -0.01
CA ALA A 144 4.23 -3.87 -0.42
C ALA A 144 4.44 -5.37 -0.11
N VAL A 145 3.89 -5.89 0.98
CA VAL A 145 4.02 -7.30 1.37
C VAL A 145 3.21 -8.21 0.46
N SER A 146 1.96 -7.86 0.16
CA SER A 146 1.11 -8.57 -0.81
C SER A 146 1.79 -8.66 -2.18
N GLU A 147 2.34 -7.55 -2.67
CA GLU A 147 3.05 -7.52 -3.96
C GLU A 147 4.35 -8.32 -3.92
N SER A 148 5.08 -8.29 -2.80
CA SER A 148 6.27 -9.13 -2.58
C SER A 148 5.91 -10.62 -2.63
N HIS A 149 4.79 -11.02 -2.04
CA HIS A 149 4.33 -12.40 -2.07
C HIS A 149 3.91 -12.86 -3.47
N GLU A 150 3.33 -11.99 -4.30
CA GLU A 150 3.03 -12.33 -5.69
C GLU A 150 4.31 -12.54 -6.54
N ILE A 151 5.38 -11.76 -6.28
CA ILE A 151 6.69 -11.99 -6.89
C ILE A 151 7.29 -13.33 -6.42
N ILE A 152 7.25 -13.61 -5.11
CA ILE A 152 7.74 -14.86 -4.52
C ILE A 152 6.99 -16.05 -5.11
N LYS A 153 5.66 -16.00 -5.14
CA LYS A 153 4.79 -17.04 -5.70
C LYS A 153 5.11 -17.30 -7.17
N SER A 154 5.36 -16.25 -7.95
CA SER A 154 5.77 -16.37 -9.36
C SER A 154 7.14 -17.06 -9.48
N ALA A 155 8.12 -16.71 -8.65
CA ALA A 155 9.44 -17.36 -8.65
C ALA A 155 9.36 -18.84 -8.21
N TYR A 156 8.51 -19.17 -7.25
CA TYR A 156 8.25 -20.55 -6.84
C TYR A 156 7.64 -21.37 -7.98
N ALA A 157 6.62 -20.81 -8.66
CA ALA A 157 6.02 -21.46 -9.82
C ALA A 157 7.04 -21.70 -10.95
N LEU A 158 7.86 -20.69 -11.29
CA LEU A 158 8.91 -20.80 -12.31
C LEU A 158 9.99 -21.84 -11.96
N SER A 159 10.20 -22.12 -10.68
CA SER A 159 11.15 -23.14 -10.19
C SER A 159 10.51 -24.50 -9.90
N GLY A 160 9.22 -24.68 -10.19
CA GLY A 160 8.49 -25.92 -9.90
C GLY A 160 8.34 -26.23 -8.41
N ARG A 161 8.41 -25.21 -7.54
CA ARG A 161 8.28 -25.34 -6.09
C ARG A 161 6.88 -24.94 -5.63
N THR A 162 6.38 -25.60 -4.60
CA THR A 162 5.12 -25.24 -3.94
C THR A 162 5.32 -24.05 -3.02
N TYR A 163 4.51 -23.00 -3.20
CA TYR A 163 4.46 -21.85 -2.31
C TYR A 163 3.41 -22.08 -1.22
N THR A 164 3.82 -21.87 0.04
CA THR A 164 2.94 -21.89 1.21
C THR A 164 2.77 -20.46 1.72
N PRO A 165 1.56 -19.87 1.64
CA PRO A 165 1.33 -18.52 2.12
C PRO A 165 1.30 -18.47 3.66
N PRO A 166 1.70 -17.34 4.26
CA PRO A 166 1.52 -17.10 5.70
C PRO A 166 0.05 -17.18 6.12
N LYS A 167 -0.21 -17.62 7.35
CA LYS A 167 -1.52 -17.69 8.00
C LYS A 167 -2.63 -18.25 7.11
N ASN A 168 -2.31 -19.36 6.44
CA ASN A 168 -3.21 -20.05 5.52
C ASN A 168 -3.75 -19.16 4.38
N GLY A 169 -2.98 -18.16 3.94
CA GLY A 169 -3.39 -17.26 2.86
C GLY A 169 -4.23 -16.07 3.32
N ALA A 170 -4.15 -15.67 4.58
CA ALA A 170 -4.77 -14.43 5.03
C ALA A 170 -4.21 -13.23 4.25
N ARG A 171 -5.10 -12.31 3.83
CA ARG A 171 -4.71 -11.10 3.09
C ARG A 171 -3.77 -10.22 3.91
N TYR A 172 -4.12 -9.97 5.16
CA TYR A 172 -3.30 -9.26 6.12
C TYR A 172 -2.90 -10.23 7.22
N HIS A 173 -1.62 -10.59 7.24
CA HIS A 173 -1.06 -11.65 8.06
C HIS A 173 0.04 -11.14 9.01
N PHE A 174 0.62 -9.98 8.76
CA PHE A 174 1.60 -9.28 9.59
C PHE A 174 2.89 -10.06 9.86
N GLU A 175 3.21 -11.09 9.07
CA GLU A 175 4.41 -11.92 9.30
C GLU A 175 5.72 -11.25 8.88
N MET A 176 5.66 -10.21 8.05
CA MET A 176 6.85 -9.46 7.66
C MET A 176 7.15 -8.41 8.73
N PRO A 177 8.36 -8.41 9.33
CA PRO A 177 8.71 -7.49 10.41
C PRO A 177 8.45 -6.03 10.05
N ASP A 178 8.00 -5.27 11.04
CA ASP A 178 7.68 -3.84 10.96
C ASP A 178 6.60 -3.47 9.91
N SER A 179 5.96 -4.44 9.24
CA SER A 179 4.93 -4.17 8.23
C SER A 179 3.58 -3.90 8.86
N MET A 180 2.92 -2.84 8.40
CA MET A 180 1.55 -2.47 8.76
C MET A 180 0.54 -3.00 7.74
N GLN A 181 0.99 -3.47 6.58
CA GLN A 181 0.15 -3.96 5.45
C GLN A 181 -1.05 -3.05 5.15
N GLY A 182 -0.82 -1.75 5.07
CA GLY A 182 -1.83 -0.74 4.75
C GLY A 182 -2.67 -0.25 5.92
N PHE A 183 -2.52 -0.82 7.12
CA PHE A 183 -3.25 -0.34 8.29
C PHE A 183 -2.74 1.00 8.80
N VAL A 184 -3.66 1.91 9.05
CA VAL A 184 -3.41 3.24 9.62
C VAL A 184 -4.36 3.52 10.77
N VAL A 185 -3.94 4.39 11.69
CA VAL A 185 -4.79 4.93 12.74
C VAL A 185 -5.66 6.04 12.15
N GLU A 186 -6.95 6.01 12.49
CA GLU A 186 -7.87 7.05 12.07
C GLU A 186 -7.63 8.39 12.80
N ASN A 187 -7.71 9.49 12.06
CA ASN A 187 -7.46 10.84 12.56
C ASN A 187 -8.74 11.69 12.79
N SER A 188 -9.89 11.07 13.06
CA SER A 188 -11.12 11.80 13.42
C SER A 188 -11.05 12.37 14.85
N PRO A 189 -11.89 13.35 15.21
CA PRO A 189 -11.92 13.90 16.56
C PRO A 189 -12.06 12.85 17.67
N GLU A 190 -12.80 11.76 17.44
CA GLU A 190 -12.99 10.71 18.43
C GLU A 190 -11.82 9.71 18.51
N SER A 191 -10.97 9.62 17.48
CA SER A 191 -9.87 8.65 17.39
C SER A 191 -8.47 9.25 17.33
N ASN A 192 -8.34 10.56 17.15
CA ASN A 192 -7.04 11.20 17.10
C ASN A 192 -6.28 11.00 18.42
N GLY A 193 -5.08 10.42 18.30
CA GLY A 193 -4.18 10.19 19.42
C GLY A 193 -4.63 9.08 20.37
N THR A 194 -5.63 8.26 20.01
CA THR A 194 -6.09 7.15 20.86
C THR A 194 -5.39 5.83 20.54
N ALA A 195 -4.67 5.72 19.43
CA ALA A 195 -3.96 4.50 19.07
C ALA A 195 -2.59 4.74 18.43
N THR A 196 -1.70 3.76 18.57
CA THR A 196 -0.50 3.56 17.74
C THR A 196 -0.44 2.10 17.29
N LEU A 197 0.24 1.84 16.18
CA LEU A 197 0.38 0.52 15.58
C LEU A 197 1.83 0.06 15.64
N GLU A 198 2.03 -1.23 15.90
CA GLU A 198 3.35 -1.87 15.89
C GLU A 198 3.22 -3.31 15.38
N ASN A 199 4.15 -3.75 14.53
CA ASN A 199 4.25 -5.14 14.14
C ASN A 199 5.11 -5.86 15.18
N VAL A 200 4.55 -6.83 15.89
CA VAL A 200 5.19 -7.47 17.03
C VAL A 200 5.30 -8.97 16.85
N LYS A 201 6.34 -9.57 17.42
CA LYS A 201 6.47 -11.02 17.50
C LYS A 201 5.57 -11.60 18.60
N GLY A 202 4.90 -12.71 18.31
CA GLY A 202 3.97 -13.38 19.21
C GLY A 202 2.50 -13.06 18.90
N HIS A 203 1.62 -13.50 19.81
CA HIS A 203 0.16 -13.30 19.74
C HIS A 203 -0.52 -13.83 18.46
N SER A 204 0.17 -14.68 17.72
CA SER A 204 -0.27 -15.33 16.47
C SER A 204 -0.70 -16.78 16.73
N LYS A 205 -1.79 -17.22 16.09
CA LYS A 205 -2.28 -18.60 16.17
C LYS A 205 -1.55 -19.56 15.24
N TYR A 206 -1.14 -19.06 14.07
CA TYR A 206 -0.61 -19.90 12.99
C TYR A 206 0.89 -19.72 12.77
N ASP A 207 1.40 -18.50 12.97
CA ASP A 207 2.78 -18.15 12.66
C ASP A 207 3.39 -17.32 13.81
N SER A 208 4.10 -16.22 13.54
CA SER A 208 5.06 -15.65 14.49
C SER A 208 4.86 -14.17 14.82
N HIS A 209 4.06 -13.42 14.06
CA HIS A 209 3.86 -11.98 14.30
C HIS A 209 2.38 -11.61 14.29
N SER A 210 2.07 -10.41 14.77
CA SER A 210 0.73 -9.82 14.72
C SER A 210 0.85 -8.30 14.71
N LEU A 211 -0.25 -7.60 14.39
CA LEU A 211 -0.32 -6.15 14.50
C LEU A 211 -0.84 -5.77 15.89
N ALA A 212 0.02 -5.20 16.73
CA ALA A 212 -0.36 -4.61 18.00
C ALA A 212 -1.07 -3.27 17.79
N ILE A 213 -2.22 -3.12 18.44
CA ILE A 213 -3.03 -1.92 18.50
C ILE A 213 -2.91 -1.40 19.92
N HIS A 214 -1.98 -0.49 20.15
CA HIS A 214 -1.79 0.15 21.44
C HIS A 214 -2.80 1.26 21.60
N TYR A 215 -3.87 1.03 22.36
CA TYR A 215 -4.89 2.02 22.62
C TYR A 215 -4.60 2.77 23.93
N LYS A 216 -4.93 4.05 23.94
CA LYS A 216 -4.76 4.92 25.11
C LYS A 216 -5.87 5.95 25.24
N ALA A 217 -6.16 6.34 26.46
CA ALA A 217 -7.15 7.33 26.82
C ALA A 217 -8.50 7.10 26.13
N LEU A 218 -8.91 5.82 26.02
CA LEU A 218 -10.26 5.48 25.63
C LEU A 218 -11.21 5.87 26.75
N ALA A 219 -12.39 6.36 26.38
CA ALA A 219 -13.46 6.74 27.30
C ALA A 219 -14.74 6.89 26.49
N LYS A 220 -15.87 7.16 27.16
CA LYS A 220 -17.13 7.43 26.47
C LYS A 220 -16.96 8.54 25.42
N GLY A 221 -17.17 8.21 24.14
CA GLY A 221 -16.99 9.11 23.00
C GLY A 221 -15.55 9.23 22.47
N ARG A 222 -14.60 8.45 23.00
CA ARG A 222 -13.22 8.32 22.51
C ARG A 222 -12.91 6.86 22.19
N SER A 223 -12.63 6.60 20.92
CA SER A 223 -12.44 5.26 20.34
C SER A 223 -11.05 5.13 19.75
N ALA A 224 -10.42 3.97 19.82
CA ALA A 224 -9.29 3.64 18.96
C ALA A 224 -9.81 2.99 17.68
N ARG A 225 -9.58 3.62 16.53
CA ARG A 225 -9.97 3.07 15.22
C ARG A 225 -8.75 2.93 14.32
N ILE A 226 -8.60 1.74 13.78
CA ILE A 226 -7.60 1.42 12.75
C ILE A 226 -8.31 0.88 11.53
N ALA A 227 -7.75 1.10 10.34
CA ALA A 227 -8.33 0.61 9.10
C ALA A 227 -7.27 0.48 8.01
N THR A 228 -7.57 -0.34 7.01
CA THR A 228 -6.84 -0.43 5.75
C THR A 228 -7.78 -0.14 4.58
N ALA A 229 -7.26 0.48 3.53
CA ALA A 229 -8.04 0.85 2.36
C ALA A 229 -8.40 -0.40 1.53
N THR A 230 -9.66 -0.47 1.14
CA THR A 230 -10.21 -1.50 0.23
C THR A 230 -10.72 -0.89 -1.06
N PHE A 231 -10.85 0.43 -1.12
CA PHE A 231 -11.13 1.21 -2.32
C PHE A 231 -10.50 2.61 -2.15
N MET A 232 -10.65 3.48 -3.17
CA MET A 232 -9.98 4.78 -3.18
C MET A 232 -10.29 5.60 -1.91
N PRO A 233 -9.29 6.12 -1.21
CA PRO A 233 -9.54 7.01 -0.09
C PRO A 233 -9.95 8.41 -0.59
N PRO A 234 -10.62 9.24 0.23
CA PRO A 234 -11.12 10.56 -0.18
C PRO A 234 -10.05 11.47 -0.79
N GLU A 235 -8.84 11.45 -0.25
CA GLU A 235 -7.70 12.22 -0.75
C GLU A 235 -7.23 11.80 -2.14
N ALA A 236 -7.53 10.55 -2.56
CA ALA A 236 -7.13 10.02 -3.86
C ALA A 236 -8.15 10.29 -4.98
N MET A 237 -9.37 10.74 -4.65
CA MET A 237 -10.44 10.94 -5.64
C MET A 237 -10.12 12.04 -6.66
N ASN A 238 -9.39 13.07 -6.25
CA ASN A 238 -9.12 14.26 -7.06
C ASN A 238 -7.61 14.48 -7.22
N MET A 239 -6.83 13.40 -7.35
CA MET A 239 -5.40 13.52 -7.61
C MET A 239 -5.14 14.25 -8.94
N GLY A 240 -4.30 15.28 -8.89
CA GLY A 240 -3.84 15.98 -10.08
C GLY A 240 -2.85 15.14 -10.88
N GLY A 241 -2.96 15.16 -12.21
CA GLY A 241 -2.02 14.49 -13.13
C GLY A 241 -2.36 13.02 -13.41
N TYR A 242 -2.49 12.18 -12.37
CA TYR A 242 -2.82 10.76 -12.51
C TYR A 242 -4.16 10.43 -11.86
N SER A 243 -5.12 9.97 -12.66
CA SER A 243 -6.41 9.47 -12.16
C SER A 243 -6.28 8.05 -11.61
N LEU A 244 -6.87 7.81 -10.44
CA LEU A 244 -6.92 6.50 -9.82
C LEU A 244 -8.17 5.72 -10.28
N TYR A 245 -7.96 4.62 -11.01
CA TYR A 245 -9.03 3.70 -11.39
C TYR A 245 -8.87 2.39 -10.62
N ALA A 246 -9.84 2.07 -9.79
CA ALA A 246 -9.82 0.88 -8.94
C ALA A 246 -11.22 0.27 -8.86
N SER A 247 -11.25 -1.02 -8.54
CA SER A 247 -12.44 -1.70 -8.03
C SER A 247 -12.24 -1.90 -6.53
N PRO A 248 -13.29 -1.88 -5.69
CA PRO A 248 -13.18 -2.32 -4.31
C PRO A 248 -12.61 -3.73 -4.21
N THR A 249 -11.93 -4.04 -3.10
CA THR A 249 -11.39 -5.37 -2.83
C THR A 249 -12.35 -6.24 -2.02
N ILE A 250 -13.36 -5.63 -1.37
CA ILE A 250 -14.40 -6.29 -0.59
C ILE A 250 -15.80 -5.79 -0.99
N TYR A 251 -16.79 -6.69 -0.97
CA TYR A 251 -18.16 -6.46 -1.41
C TYR A 251 -19.19 -7.06 -0.44
N SER A 252 -20.45 -6.60 -0.55
CA SER A 252 -21.59 -7.24 0.09
C SER A 252 -21.67 -8.74 -0.22
N GLY A 253 -22.08 -9.54 0.75
CA GLY A 253 -22.21 -10.99 0.64
C GLY A 253 -20.94 -11.78 0.96
N GLN A 254 -19.76 -11.16 0.84
CA GLN A 254 -18.50 -11.78 1.22
C GLN A 254 -18.38 -11.95 2.73
N ILE A 255 -17.54 -12.87 3.16
CA ILE A 255 -17.33 -13.22 4.56
C ILE A 255 -15.94 -12.74 4.98
N ALA A 256 -15.89 -11.73 5.85
CA ALA A 256 -14.67 -11.27 6.48
C ALA A 256 -14.36 -12.11 7.73
N ARG A 257 -13.10 -12.50 7.90
CA ARG A 257 -12.61 -13.23 9.08
C ARG A 257 -11.40 -12.55 9.67
N LEU A 258 -11.37 -12.49 11.00
CA LEU A 258 -10.24 -11.98 11.75
C LEU A 258 -10.06 -12.72 13.07
N ARG A 259 -8.87 -12.58 13.65
CA ARG A 259 -8.59 -13.01 15.02
C ARG A 259 -7.96 -11.87 15.81
N LEU A 260 -8.55 -11.59 16.97
CA LEU A 260 -8.01 -10.68 17.98
C LEU A 260 -7.56 -11.45 19.21
N SER A 261 -6.52 -10.95 19.89
CA SER A 261 -6.22 -11.33 21.28
C SER A 261 -5.91 -10.10 22.12
N ALA A 262 -6.31 -10.11 23.39
CA ALA A 262 -5.98 -9.05 24.34
C ALA A 262 -4.72 -9.38 25.12
N ASP A 263 -3.90 -8.37 25.35
CA ASP A 263 -2.73 -8.49 26.23
C ASP A 263 -3.12 -8.91 27.65
N GLU A 264 -2.29 -9.73 28.28
CA GLU A 264 -2.50 -10.19 29.65
C GLU A 264 -2.35 -9.06 30.68
N GLY A 265 -1.56 -8.03 30.35
CA GLY A 265 -1.34 -6.85 31.17
C GLY A 265 -2.47 -5.81 31.12
N ASN A 266 -3.48 -6.00 30.26
CA ASN A 266 -4.62 -5.09 30.20
C ASN A 266 -5.37 -5.10 31.55
N LEU A 267 -5.70 -3.91 32.07
CA LEU A 267 -6.35 -3.77 33.39
C LEU A 267 -7.88 -3.72 33.30
N THR A 268 -8.42 -3.44 32.12
CA THR A 268 -9.85 -3.23 31.89
C THR A 268 -10.29 -3.99 30.66
N SER A 269 -11.53 -4.46 30.66
CA SER A 269 -12.15 -4.96 29.44
C SER A 269 -12.47 -3.81 28.49
N VAL A 270 -12.45 -4.11 27.21
CA VAL A 270 -12.77 -3.17 26.13
C VAL A 270 -13.79 -3.80 25.19
N GLN A 271 -14.57 -2.97 24.52
CA GLN A 271 -15.46 -3.40 23.46
C GLN A 271 -14.72 -3.32 22.13
N CYS A 272 -14.60 -4.44 21.43
CA CYS A 272 -14.04 -4.50 20.09
C CYS A 272 -15.16 -4.72 19.06
N CYS A 273 -15.09 -3.99 17.97
CA CYS A 273 -16.07 -4.05 16.89
C CYS A 273 -15.35 -3.90 15.54
N PRO A 274 -15.40 -4.91 14.65
CA PRO A 274 -15.02 -4.71 13.27
C PRO A 274 -16.00 -3.77 12.59
N TYR A 275 -15.50 -3.01 11.63
CA TYR A 275 -16.33 -2.07 10.87
C TYR A 275 -15.85 -1.96 9.43
N ILE A 276 -16.74 -1.47 8.58
CA ILE A 276 -16.41 -0.97 7.25
C ILE A 276 -16.79 0.50 7.13
N ARG A 277 -16.08 1.24 6.28
CA ARG A 277 -16.55 2.54 5.79
C ARG A 277 -17.08 2.41 4.38
N ILE A 278 -18.24 2.97 4.14
CA ILE A 278 -18.89 2.99 2.82
C ILE A 278 -19.13 4.43 2.36
N TYR A 279 -19.03 4.66 1.05
CA TYR A 279 -19.40 5.96 0.46
C TYR A 279 -20.92 6.11 0.36
N GLY A 280 -21.46 7.17 0.95
CA GLY A 280 -22.89 7.47 0.96
C GLY A 280 -23.22 8.84 0.34
N ASP A 281 -24.20 9.54 0.92
CA ASP A 281 -24.67 10.83 0.40
C ASP A 281 -23.54 11.87 0.31
N GLY A 282 -23.55 12.65 -0.77
CA GLY A 282 -22.53 13.65 -1.04
C GLY A 282 -21.09 13.11 -1.04
N ASP A 283 -20.91 11.81 -1.34
CA ASP A 283 -19.61 11.13 -1.36
C ASP A 283 -18.89 11.10 0.00
N LYS A 284 -19.65 11.19 1.10
CA LYS A 284 -19.14 11.09 2.47
C LYS A 284 -19.01 9.64 2.91
N LEU A 285 -18.06 9.39 3.81
CA LEU A 285 -17.86 8.08 4.43
C LEU A 285 -18.79 7.88 5.63
N TYR A 286 -19.40 6.70 5.70
CA TYR A 286 -20.25 6.26 6.81
C TYR A 286 -19.75 4.94 7.38
N ILE A 287 -19.74 4.83 8.70
CA ILE A 287 -19.32 3.62 9.39
C ILE A 287 -20.50 2.66 9.51
N LYS A 288 -20.29 1.42 9.08
CA LYS A 288 -21.16 0.29 9.35
C LYS A 288 -20.41 -0.70 10.23
N ARG A 289 -20.98 -1.00 11.40
CA ARG A 289 -20.38 -1.85 12.43
C ARG A 289 -20.89 -3.28 12.30
N GLY A 290 -20.00 -4.24 12.51
CA GLY A 290 -20.35 -5.64 12.74
C GLY A 290 -20.80 -5.87 14.19
N GLU A 291 -20.66 -7.11 14.64
CA GLU A 291 -20.93 -7.48 16.04
C GLU A 291 -19.90 -6.83 16.97
N THR A 292 -20.37 -6.21 18.06
CA THR A 292 -19.51 -5.74 19.14
C THR A 292 -19.36 -6.84 20.19
N LYS A 293 -18.11 -7.13 20.58
CA LYS A 293 -17.82 -8.07 21.66
C LYS A 293 -16.97 -7.42 22.75
N GLU A 294 -17.29 -7.70 24.00
CA GLU A 294 -16.40 -7.39 25.12
C GLU A 294 -15.21 -8.36 25.12
N ILE A 295 -14.00 -7.81 25.02
CA ILE A 295 -12.74 -8.54 25.15
C ILE A 295 -12.17 -8.23 26.53
N ILE A 296 -12.01 -9.28 27.34
CA ILE A 296 -11.35 -9.20 28.65
C ILE A 296 -9.84 -9.46 28.50
N PRO A 297 -9.00 -9.05 29.47
CA PRO A 297 -7.56 -9.33 29.44
C PRO A 297 -7.27 -10.83 29.24
N ASN A 298 -6.23 -11.14 28.47
CA ASN A 298 -5.83 -12.52 28.14
C ASN A 298 -6.92 -13.38 27.46
N SER A 299 -7.88 -12.75 26.77
CA SER A 299 -8.88 -13.46 25.96
C SER A 299 -8.63 -13.30 24.47
N GLU A 300 -9.18 -14.24 23.70
CA GLU A 300 -9.13 -14.23 22.23
C GLU A 300 -10.52 -14.21 21.62
N TRP A 301 -10.60 -13.71 20.41
CA TRP A 301 -11.82 -13.67 19.63
C TRP A 301 -11.52 -13.91 18.16
N GLU A 302 -11.97 -15.05 17.65
CA GLU A 302 -12.14 -15.28 16.22
C GLU A 302 -13.53 -14.84 15.81
N PHE A 303 -13.58 -14.08 14.73
CA PHE A 303 -14.81 -13.45 14.27
C PHE A 303 -15.01 -13.73 12.78
N GLU A 304 -16.26 -13.96 12.42
CA GLU A 304 -16.72 -14.14 11.06
C GLU A 304 -17.89 -13.18 10.79
N TRP A 305 -17.82 -12.41 9.71
CA TRP A 305 -18.85 -11.44 9.33
C TRP A 305 -19.20 -11.55 7.87
N LYS A 306 -20.43 -11.97 7.61
CA LYS A 306 -21.03 -11.79 6.30
C LYS A 306 -21.36 -10.30 6.12
N ILE A 307 -20.62 -9.62 5.25
CA ILE A 307 -20.82 -8.21 4.94
C ILE A 307 -22.24 -8.01 4.42
N GLU A 308 -23.10 -7.31 5.16
CA GLU A 308 -24.47 -7.12 4.70
C GLU A 308 -24.51 -6.12 3.53
N SER A 309 -25.67 -6.03 2.87
CA SER A 309 -25.82 -5.16 1.71
C SER A 309 -25.38 -3.72 2.00
N THR A 310 -24.60 -3.16 1.08
CA THR A 310 -24.21 -1.75 1.04
C THR A 310 -25.01 -0.97 0.00
N ASP A 311 -26.03 -1.60 -0.60
CA ASP A 311 -26.82 -1.01 -1.69
C ASP A 311 -25.98 -0.52 -2.88
N SER A 312 -24.90 -1.24 -3.22
CA SER A 312 -23.87 -0.85 -4.22
C SER A 312 -22.92 0.27 -3.82
N ALA A 313 -23.03 0.80 -2.60
CA ALA A 313 -22.02 1.72 -2.10
C ALA A 313 -20.65 1.01 -2.01
N PRO A 314 -19.59 1.56 -2.61
CA PRO A 314 -18.25 1.01 -2.48
C PRO A 314 -17.81 1.02 -1.02
N ILE A 315 -17.17 -0.06 -0.62
CA ILE A 315 -16.51 -0.18 0.68
C ILE A 315 -15.14 0.46 0.52
N ALA A 316 -14.92 1.58 1.21
CA ALA A 316 -13.68 2.35 1.19
C ALA A 316 -12.61 1.68 2.05
N GLU A 317 -13.00 1.18 3.22
CA GLU A 317 -12.09 0.71 4.25
C GLU A 317 -12.73 -0.41 5.06
N ILE A 318 -11.89 -1.27 5.63
CA ILE A 318 -12.26 -2.24 6.66
C ILE A 318 -11.29 -2.08 7.84
N GLY A 319 -11.80 -2.22 9.05
CA GLY A 319 -11.03 -1.91 10.25
C GLY A 319 -11.60 -2.47 11.53
N ILE A 320 -10.97 -2.10 12.65
CA ILE A 320 -11.35 -2.48 14.01
C ILE A 320 -11.48 -1.21 14.84
N GLU A 321 -12.58 -1.11 15.57
CA GLU A 321 -12.86 -0.11 16.59
C GLU A 321 -12.70 -0.76 17.97
N VAL A 322 -11.93 -0.12 18.85
CA VAL A 322 -11.77 -0.47 20.26
C VAL A 322 -12.32 0.68 21.09
N ASN A 323 -13.31 0.38 21.93
CA ASN A 323 -14.03 1.35 22.76
C ASN A 323 -14.03 0.96 24.22
N SER A 324 -14.22 1.95 25.08
CA SER A 324 -14.54 1.72 26.49
C SER A 324 -15.41 2.86 27.02
N ASP A 325 -16.38 2.55 27.89
CA ASP A 325 -17.13 3.56 28.64
C ASP A 325 -16.32 4.16 29.81
N LYS A 326 -15.18 3.53 30.15
CA LYS A 326 -14.25 3.95 31.20
C LYS A 326 -12.90 4.31 30.60
N HIS A 327 -12.06 4.98 31.40
CA HIS A 327 -10.65 5.17 31.03
C HIS A 327 -9.99 3.81 30.80
N ALA A 328 -9.45 3.59 29.60
CA ALA A 328 -8.73 2.37 29.26
C ALA A 328 -7.48 2.67 28.42
N ASP A 329 -6.37 2.08 28.85
CA ASP A 329 -5.10 1.97 28.14
C ASP A 329 -4.76 0.49 28.04
N GLY A 330 -4.11 0.07 26.95
CA GLY A 330 -3.72 -1.33 26.76
C GLY A 330 -3.42 -1.69 25.32
N THR A 331 -3.37 -2.99 25.05
CA THR A 331 -3.03 -3.53 23.72
C THR A 331 -4.00 -4.63 23.30
N ILE A 332 -4.48 -4.54 22.06
CA ILE A 332 -5.13 -5.64 21.34
C ILE A 332 -4.23 -6.04 20.16
N TYR A 333 -4.07 -7.34 19.92
CA TYR A 333 -3.31 -7.87 18.79
C TYR A 333 -4.26 -8.36 17.71
N LEU A 334 -4.13 -7.81 16.50
CA LEU A 334 -4.73 -8.34 15.29
C LEU A 334 -3.80 -9.37 14.67
N ASP A 335 -4.19 -10.64 14.76
CA ASP A 335 -3.41 -11.75 14.23
C ASP A 335 -3.52 -11.81 12.70
N TYR A 336 -4.74 -11.83 12.17
CA TYR A 336 -4.97 -11.74 10.74
C TYR A 336 -6.31 -11.08 10.42
N LEU A 337 -6.42 -10.52 9.22
CA LEU A 337 -7.68 -10.14 8.59
C LEU A 337 -7.70 -10.66 7.15
N THR A 338 -8.79 -11.31 6.78
CA THR A 338 -9.02 -11.78 5.41
C THR A 338 -10.50 -11.74 5.08
N TRP A 339 -10.86 -11.95 3.81
CA TRP A 339 -12.23 -12.19 3.39
C TRP A 339 -12.27 -13.10 2.17
N GLU A 340 -13.37 -13.82 2.04
CA GLU A 340 -13.59 -14.76 0.95
C GLU A 340 -15.07 -14.82 0.55
N GLY A 341 -15.34 -15.67 -0.44
CA GLY A 341 -16.69 -15.95 -0.93
C GLY A 341 -17.10 -15.04 -2.09
N THR A 342 -18.22 -15.42 -2.70
CA THR A 342 -18.79 -14.73 -3.85
C THR A 342 -19.60 -13.51 -3.39
N PRO A 343 -19.41 -12.33 -4.00
CA PRO A 343 -20.26 -11.18 -3.73
C PRO A 343 -21.74 -11.46 -4.01
N GLU A 344 -22.60 -10.89 -3.18
CA GLU A 344 -24.05 -10.88 -3.32
C GLU A 344 -24.50 -9.42 -3.51
N ILE A 345 -24.43 -8.93 -4.75
CA ILE A 345 -24.63 -7.51 -5.05
C ILE A 345 -25.33 -7.29 -6.40
N LYS A 346 -26.25 -6.31 -6.44
CA LYS A 346 -26.85 -5.79 -7.67
C LYS A 346 -26.37 -4.37 -7.88
N PHE A 347 -25.44 -4.17 -8.80
CA PHE A 347 -24.88 -2.84 -9.12
C PHE A 347 -25.96 -1.88 -9.62
N LYS A 348 -26.14 -0.80 -8.88
CA LYS A 348 -27.04 0.32 -9.20
C LYS A 348 -26.54 1.59 -8.51
N ARG A 349 -27.19 2.72 -8.78
CA ARG A 349 -26.99 3.91 -7.96
C ARG A 349 -27.40 3.59 -6.50
N PRO A 350 -26.52 3.80 -5.51
CA PRO A 350 -26.89 3.64 -4.11
C PRO A 350 -28.04 4.57 -3.74
N GLY A 351 -29.01 4.06 -2.99
CA GLY A 351 -30.15 4.83 -2.49
C GLY A 351 -29.72 5.97 -1.56
N SER A 352 -28.55 5.87 -0.94
CA SER A 352 -27.92 6.94 -0.17
C SER A 352 -27.50 8.14 -1.01
N GLY A 353 -27.39 8.04 -2.34
CA GLY A 353 -26.85 9.09 -3.19
C GLY A 353 -25.33 8.97 -3.41
N GLY A 354 -24.69 10.09 -3.73
CA GLY A 354 -23.28 10.13 -4.15
C GLY A 354 -23.02 9.69 -5.59
N ASN A 355 -21.79 9.88 -6.05
CA ASN A 355 -21.29 9.58 -7.39
C ASN A 355 -20.00 8.74 -7.40
N VAL A 356 -19.32 8.57 -6.27
CA VAL A 356 -18.05 7.80 -6.17
C VAL A 356 -18.21 6.34 -6.58
N TRP A 357 -19.39 5.76 -6.42
CA TRP A 357 -19.70 4.41 -6.90
C TRP A 357 -19.50 4.24 -8.42
N GLN A 358 -19.56 5.32 -9.20
CA GLN A 358 -19.28 5.28 -10.63
C GLN A 358 -17.78 5.05 -10.91
N GLN A 359 -16.91 5.52 -9.99
CA GLN A 359 -15.46 5.37 -10.08
C GLN A 359 -14.98 3.99 -9.60
N ALA A 360 -15.86 3.18 -9.01
CA ALA A 360 -15.57 1.79 -8.66
C ALA A 360 -15.45 0.88 -9.89
N TRP A 361 -15.68 1.41 -11.09
CA TRP A 361 -15.49 0.72 -12.35
C TRP A 361 -14.22 1.22 -13.02
N VAL A 362 -13.33 0.31 -13.41
CA VAL A 362 -12.19 0.68 -14.25
C VAL A 362 -12.71 0.91 -15.67
N ASN A 363 -12.69 2.17 -16.08
CA ASN A 363 -13.30 2.64 -17.31
C ASN A 363 -12.25 2.89 -18.40
N ALA A 364 -12.30 2.08 -19.45
CA ALA A 364 -11.51 2.23 -20.68
C ALA A 364 -12.43 2.31 -21.91
N VAL A 365 -13.53 3.06 -21.81
CA VAL A 365 -14.43 3.37 -22.93
C VAL A 365 -14.42 4.87 -23.28
N HIS A 366 -14.67 5.22 -24.54
CA HIS A 366 -14.61 6.62 -25.03
C HIS A 366 -15.64 7.55 -24.38
N GLY A 367 -16.87 7.08 -24.17
CA GLY A 367 -17.98 7.95 -23.75
C GLY A 367 -18.02 8.29 -22.25
N GLY A 368 -17.07 7.78 -21.46
CA GLY A 368 -17.20 7.77 -20.01
C GLY A 368 -18.34 6.86 -19.53
N THR A 369 -18.27 6.37 -18.30
CA THR A 369 -19.43 5.80 -17.60
C THR A 369 -20.11 6.89 -16.80
N TYR A 370 -20.87 7.75 -17.48
CA TYR A 370 -21.76 8.67 -16.79
C TYR A 370 -23.04 7.91 -16.47
N PHE A 371 -23.16 7.45 -15.23
CA PHE A 371 -24.42 6.95 -14.70
C PHE A 371 -25.25 8.17 -14.31
N TRP A 372 -26.07 8.67 -15.24
CA TRP A 372 -26.89 9.85 -15.04
C TRP A 372 -27.93 9.60 -13.94
N GLY A 373 -27.69 10.14 -12.75
CA GLY A 373 -28.55 9.91 -11.61
C GLY A 373 -29.79 10.81 -11.60
N GLY A 374 -30.96 10.23 -11.91
CA GLY A 374 -32.26 10.92 -11.87
C GLY A 374 -33.24 10.30 -12.87
N GLU A 375 -33.59 11.05 -13.91
CA GLU A 375 -34.56 10.68 -14.96
C GLU A 375 -34.08 9.59 -15.94
N MET A 376 -32.80 9.21 -15.91
CA MET A 376 -32.21 8.22 -16.83
C MET A 376 -31.52 7.06 -16.09
N PRO A 377 -32.25 5.99 -15.70
CA PRO A 377 -31.73 4.87 -14.91
C PRO A 377 -30.86 3.89 -15.73
N PHE A 378 -30.13 4.36 -16.74
CA PHE A 378 -29.34 3.51 -17.64
C PHE A 378 -27.87 3.90 -17.60
N CYS A 379 -26.99 2.90 -17.62
CA CYS A 379 -25.58 3.11 -17.93
C CYS A 379 -25.43 3.24 -19.44
N ARG A 380 -24.86 4.34 -19.92
CA ARG A 380 -24.49 4.48 -21.33
C ARG A 380 -23.01 4.15 -21.47
N VAL A 381 -22.71 2.99 -22.03
CA VAL A 381 -21.35 2.58 -22.38
C VAL A 381 -21.14 2.86 -23.87
N ILE A 382 -20.19 3.73 -24.21
CA ILE A 382 -19.92 4.09 -25.62
C ILE A 382 -18.45 3.82 -25.93
N GLN A 383 -18.22 3.00 -26.95
CA GLN A 383 -16.92 2.84 -27.59
C GLN A 383 -17.04 3.25 -29.05
N ASN A 384 -16.32 4.29 -29.45
CA ASN A 384 -16.36 4.80 -30.82
C ASN A 384 -15.56 3.91 -31.78
N GLU A 385 -14.41 3.40 -31.35
CA GLU A 385 -13.52 2.57 -32.17
C GLU A 385 -12.99 1.37 -31.38
N GLY A 386 -12.90 0.21 -32.02
CA GLY A 386 -12.34 -1.01 -31.41
C GLY A 386 -13.17 -1.56 -30.25
N THR A 387 -12.51 -2.30 -29.35
CA THR A 387 -13.13 -2.92 -28.17
C THR A 387 -12.99 -2.00 -26.97
N GLY A 388 -14.12 -1.60 -26.37
CA GLY A 388 -14.15 -0.87 -25.12
C GLY A 388 -14.15 -1.82 -23.93
N MET A 389 -13.53 -1.42 -22.83
CA MET A 389 -13.42 -2.27 -21.64
C MET A 389 -13.94 -1.54 -20.40
N LEU A 390 -14.80 -2.20 -19.65
CA LEU A 390 -15.31 -1.77 -18.37
C LEU A 390 -15.16 -2.93 -17.39
N ILE A 391 -14.39 -2.75 -16.32
CA ILE A 391 -14.05 -3.82 -15.38
C ILE A 391 -14.60 -3.49 -13.99
N GLN A 392 -15.08 -4.52 -13.30
CA GLN A 392 -15.50 -4.48 -11.90
C GLN A 392 -15.11 -5.79 -11.21
N GLY A 393 -14.92 -5.72 -9.90
CA GLY A 393 -14.60 -6.87 -9.07
C GLY A 393 -13.12 -7.16 -8.97
N THR A 394 -12.83 -8.33 -8.38
CA THR A 394 -11.48 -8.85 -8.17
C THR A 394 -11.31 -10.18 -8.88
N ARG A 395 -10.06 -10.63 -9.08
CA ARG A 395 -9.77 -11.96 -9.63
C ARG A 395 -10.20 -13.13 -8.73
N GLU A 396 -10.56 -12.85 -7.48
CA GLU A 396 -10.95 -13.86 -6.49
C GLU A 396 -12.39 -14.34 -6.70
N TRP A 397 -13.18 -13.64 -7.52
CA TRP A 397 -14.53 -14.06 -7.85
C TRP A 397 -14.47 -15.33 -8.70
N GLN A 398 -14.81 -16.47 -8.08
CA GLN A 398 -14.90 -17.76 -8.75
C GLN A 398 -16.36 -18.16 -8.95
N ASN A 399 -16.64 -18.88 -10.05
CA ASN A 399 -17.92 -19.54 -10.31
C ASN A 399 -19.16 -18.63 -10.15
N TYR A 400 -19.12 -17.41 -10.67
CA TYR A 400 -20.22 -16.44 -10.59
C TYR A 400 -21.07 -16.40 -11.86
N GLY A 401 -22.35 -16.06 -11.70
CA GLY A 401 -23.26 -15.73 -12.80
C GLY A 401 -23.58 -14.24 -12.79
N PHE A 402 -23.59 -13.60 -13.97
CA PHE A 402 -24.02 -12.22 -14.12
C PHE A 402 -25.40 -12.17 -14.78
N SER A 403 -26.29 -11.32 -14.27
CA SER A 403 -27.54 -10.98 -14.94
C SER A 403 -27.74 -9.46 -14.90
N ALA A 404 -28.20 -8.90 -16.01
CA ALA A 404 -28.60 -7.50 -16.13
C ALA A 404 -30.10 -7.46 -16.48
N THR A 405 -30.83 -6.54 -15.87
CA THR A 405 -32.27 -6.32 -16.08
C THR A 405 -32.53 -4.98 -16.71
#